data_AF-A0AAT9IZ80-F1
#
_entry.id   AF-A0AAT9IZ80-F1
#
_cell.length_a   1.000
_cell.length_b   1.000
_cell.length_c   1.000
_cell.angle_alpha   90.00
_cell.angle_beta   90.00
_cell.angle_gamma   90.00
#
_symmetry.space_group_name_H-M   'P 1'
#
loop_
_entity.id
_entity.type
_entity.pdbx_description
1 polymer ?
#
loop_
_entity_poly.entity_id
_entity_poly.type
_entity_poly.pdbx_seq_one_letter_code
_entity_poly.pdbx_strand_id
1 'polypeptide(L)'
;MAFFWSNIFPALLAGGLAGQLVTVFGGAWLTNRREQKRWLVSERYKIFAELLSIVTAIPKSEEDKSKWTYQIRACSQRLHVLFKEGTAPRDLADALEAVFQFARQRKDNSMPADWSEEQRNSVRSLRQAMSKSLNRD
;
A
#
# COMPACT_ATOMS: atom_id res chain seq x y z
N MET A 1 -61.87 10.52 -13.38
CA MET A 1 -60.96 10.25 -12.23
C MET A 1 -59.69 9.48 -12.64
N ALA A 2 -59.06 9.78 -13.79
CA ALA A 2 -57.83 9.08 -14.22
C ALA A 2 -56.54 9.93 -14.07
N PHE A 3 -56.67 11.22 -13.72
CA PHE A 3 -55.58 12.19 -13.80
C PHE A 3 -54.79 12.39 -12.49
N PHE A 4 -55.29 11.87 -11.38
CA PHE A 4 -54.64 12.03 -10.06
C PHE A 4 -53.58 10.95 -9.80
N TRP A 5 -53.75 9.74 -10.34
CA TRP A 5 -52.83 8.61 -10.11
C TRP A 5 -51.56 8.67 -10.95
N SER A 6 -51.59 9.30 -12.14
CA SER A 6 -50.42 9.43 -13.02
C SER A 6 -49.37 10.42 -12.50
N ASN A 7 -49.74 11.36 -11.63
CA ASN A 7 -48.84 12.38 -11.08
C ASN A 7 -48.40 12.10 -9.64
N ILE A 8 -49.13 11.27 -8.88
CA ILE A 8 -48.76 10.91 -7.50
C ILE A 8 -47.64 9.86 -7.49
N PHE A 9 -47.66 8.87 -8.40
CA PHE A 9 -46.66 7.80 -8.43
C PHE A 9 -45.23 8.31 -8.74
N PRO A 10 -45.03 9.19 -9.75
CA PRO A 10 -43.73 9.80 -9.99
C PRO A 10 -43.29 10.73 -8.86
N ALA A 11 -44.19 11.42 -8.18
CA ALA A 11 -43.86 12.29 -7.04
C ALA A 11 -43.50 11.50 -5.77
N LEU A 12 -44.14 10.36 -5.52
CA LEU A 12 -43.81 9.44 -4.41
C LEU A 12 -42.46 8.73 -4.64
N LEU A 13 -42.19 8.37 -5.90
CA LEU A 13 -40.91 7.81 -6.33
C LEU A 13 -39.80 8.88 -6.34
N ALA A 14 -40.05 10.08 -6.87
CA ALA A 14 -39.07 11.16 -6.98
C ALA A 14 -38.81 11.90 -5.66
N GLY A 15 -39.75 11.91 -4.72
CA GLY A 15 -39.65 12.72 -3.49
C GLY A 15 -39.30 11.97 -2.20
N GLY A 16 -39.58 10.66 -2.10
CA GLY A 16 -39.49 9.93 -0.82
C GLY A 16 -38.66 8.65 -0.88
N LEU A 17 -39.14 7.64 -1.60
CA LEU A 17 -38.57 6.30 -1.54
C LEU A 17 -37.37 6.09 -2.48
N ALA A 18 -37.42 6.55 -3.73
CA ALA A 18 -36.26 6.40 -4.61
C ALA A 18 -35.11 7.31 -4.16
N GLY A 19 -35.41 8.51 -3.65
CA GLY A 19 -34.42 9.38 -3.00
C GLY A 19 -33.76 8.72 -1.78
N GLN A 20 -34.53 8.05 -0.92
CA GLN A 20 -33.99 7.28 0.21
C GLN A 20 -33.16 6.08 -0.24
N LEU A 21 -33.59 5.31 -1.25
CA LEU A 21 -32.81 4.20 -1.79
C LEU A 21 -31.50 4.70 -2.39
N VAL A 22 -31.52 5.74 -3.23
CA VAL A 22 -30.31 6.36 -3.79
C VAL A 22 -29.38 6.89 -2.68
N THR A 23 -29.95 7.46 -1.61
CA THR A 23 -29.15 7.95 -0.47
C THR A 23 -28.52 6.80 0.32
N VAL A 24 -29.27 5.73 0.58
CA VAL A 24 -28.77 4.55 1.31
C VAL A 24 -27.73 3.80 0.48
N PHE A 25 -28.02 3.49 -0.79
CA PHE A 25 -27.08 2.79 -1.67
C PHE A 25 -25.88 3.66 -2.05
N GLY A 26 -26.09 4.93 -2.38
CA GLY A 26 -25.01 5.87 -2.68
C GLY A 26 -24.13 6.15 -1.47
N GLY A 27 -24.75 6.31 -0.29
CA GLY A 27 -24.06 6.43 0.99
C GLY A 27 -23.24 5.19 1.33
N ALA A 28 -23.84 3.99 1.21
CA ALA A 28 -23.15 2.72 1.45
C ALA A 28 -21.97 2.53 0.48
N TRP A 29 -22.14 2.85 -0.80
CA TRP A 29 -21.06 2.77 -1.79
C TRP A 29 -19.92 3.75 -1.49
N LEU A 30 -20.24 5.00 -1.16
CA LEU A 30 -19.24 6.00 -0.77
C LEU A 30 -18.49 5.59 0.49
N THR A 31 -19.21 5.08 1.49
CA THR A 31 -18.63 4.59 2.75
C THR A 31 -17.70 3.41 2.48
N ASN A 32 -18.15 2.40 1.74
CA ASN A 32 -17.33 1.23 1.41
C ASN A 32 -16.05 1.64 0.66
N ARG A 33 -16.16 2.58 -0.30
CA ARG A 33 -14.99 3.10 -1.02
C ARG A 33 -14.02 3.85 -0.09
N ARG A 34 -14.53 4.61 0.87
CA ARG A 34 -13.70 5.31 1.88
C ARG A 34 -13.02 4.32 2.82
N GLU A 35 -13.75 3.31 3.29
CA GLU A 35 -13.23 2.26 4.16
C GLU A 35 -12.16 1.43 3.47
N GLN A 36 -12.40 1.03 2.21
CA GLN A 36 -11.39 0.34 1.40
C GLN A 36 -10.12 1.17 1.23
N LYS A 37 -10.24 2.48 0.93
CA LYS A 37 -9.09 3.38 0.86
C LYS A 37 -8.33 3.45 2.19
N ARG A 38 -9.05 3.62 3.30
CA ARG A 38 -8.45 3.64 4.65
C ARG A 38 -7.75 2.33 4.99
N TRP A 39 -8.37 1.20 4.63
CA TRP A 39 -7.80 -0.13 4.83
C TRP A 39 -6.50 -0.30 4.05
N LEU A 40 -6.47 0.05 2.76
CA LEU A 40 -5.26 -0.03 1.93
C LEU A 40 -4.12 0.85 2.48
N VAL A 41 -4.43 2.05 2.95
CA VAL A 41 -3.45 2.94 3.58
C VAL A 41 -2.91 2.33 4.87
N SER A 42 -3.80 1.84 5.75
CA SER A 42 -3.42 1.18 7.00
C SER A 42 -2.54 -0.04 6.76
N GLU A 43 -2.88 -0.87 5.79
CA GLU A 43 -2.12 -2.08 5.47
C GLU A 43 -0.73 -1.75 4.90
N ARG A 44 -0.62 -0.71 4.06
CA ARG A 44 0.68 -0.20 3.61
C ARG A 44 1.55 0.28 4.76
N TYR A 45 0.99 1.02 5.73
CA TYR A 45 1.74 1.45 6.91
C TYR A 45 2.30 0.28 7.72
N LYS A 46 1.51 -0.78 7.92
CA LYS A 46 1.97 -1.98 8.62
C LYS A 46 3.16 -2.62 7.90
N ILE A 47 3.05 -2.81 6.58
CA ILE A 47 4.13 -3.39 5.79
C ILE A 47 5.36 -2.48 5.76
N PHE A 48 5.19 -1.15 5.70
CA PHE A 48 6.30 -0.21 5.79
C PHE A 48 7.04 -0.31 7.13
N ALA A 49 6.30 -0.38 8.24
CA ALA A 49 6.89 -0.55 9.57
C ALA A 49 7.62 -1.89 9.70
N GLU A 50 7.01 -2.98 9.22
CA GLU A 50 7.60 -4.31 9.19
C GLU A 50 8.90 -4.32 8.36
N LEU A 51 8.86 -3.78 7.14
CA LEU A 51 10.01 -3.72 6.25
C LEU A 51 11.14 -2.87 6.84
N LEU A 52 10.84 -1.73 7.45
CA LEU A 52 11.87 -0.90 8.11
C LEU A 52 12.50 -1.63 9.29
N SER A 53 11.72 -2.38 10.07
CA SER A 53 12.23 -3.19 11.17
C SER A 53 13.19 -4.27 10.65
N ILE A 54 12.81 -4.98 9.58
CA ILE A 54 13.64 -6.01 8.95
C ILE A 54 14.94 -5.40 8.41
N VAL A 55 14.86 -4.33 7.63
CA VAL A 55 16.02 -3.77 6.91
C VAL A 55 17.04 -3.12 7.87
N THR A 56 16.58 -2.63 9.03
CA THR A 56 17.47 -2.05 10.05
C THR A 56 18.11 -3.11 10.95
N ALA A 57 17.51 -4.29 11.07
CA ALA A 57 18.04 -5.42 11.83
C ALA A 57 19.07 -6.22 11.02
N ILE A 58 20.28 -5.66 10.84
CA ILE A 58 21.34 -6.28 10.03
C ILE A 58 21.81 -7.60 10.68
N PRO A 59 21.69 -8.74 9.99
CA PRO A 59 22.09 -10.05 10.52
C PRO A 59 23.61 -10.22 10.57
N LYS A 60 24.07 -11.00 11.54
CA LYS A 60 25.50 -11.34 11.73
C LYS A 60 25.85 -12.75 11.24
N SER A 61 24.92 -13.70 11.35
CA SER A 61 25.13 -15.09 10.92
C SER A 61 24.74 -15.32 9.46
N GLU A 62 25.32 -16.31 8.79
CA GLU A 62 24.99 -16.64 7.40
C GLU A 62 23.54 -17.14 7.23
N GLU A 63 23.04 -17.93 8.18
CA GLU A 63 21.66 -18.41 8.17
C GLU A 63 20.66 -17.24 8.23
N ASP A 64 20.94 -16.27 9.10
CA ASP A 64 20.08 -15.08 9.26
C ASP A 64 20.16 -14.16 8.04
N LYS A 65 21.30 -14.07 7.35
CA LYS A 65 21.41 -13.31 6.08
C LYS A 65 20.45 -13.86 5.02
N SER A 66 20.36 -15.18 4.89
CA SER A 66 19.43 -15.81 3.94
C SER A 66 17.98 -15.49 4.30
N LYS A 67 17.59 -15.72 5.56
CA LYS A 67 16.25 -15.36 6.08
C LYS A 67 15.91 -13.89 5.86
N TRP A 68 16.86 -13.00 6.12
CA TRP A 68 16.72 -11.56 5.94
C TRP A 68 16.39 -11.18 4.50
N THR A 69 17.09 -11.74 3.51
CA THR A 69 16.79 -11.48 2.09
C THR A 69 15.40 -11.96 1.68
N TYR A 70 14.95 -13.12 2.19
CA TYR A 70 13.60 -13.63 1.92
C TYR A 70 12.51 -12.76 2.57
N GLN A 71 12.73 -12.30 3.79
CA GLN A 71 11.80 -11.41 4.50
C GLN A 71 11.62 -10.08 3.75
N ILE A 72 12.73 -9.45 3.32
CA ILE A 72 12.67 -8.22 2.52
C ILE A 72 11.87 -8.45 1.24
N ARG A 73 12.12 -9.55 0.52
CA ARG A 73 11.41 -9.90 -0.72
C ARG A 73 9.92 -10.13 -0.48
N ALA A 74 9.56 -10.85 0.59
CA ALA A 74 8.18 -11.13 0.93
C ALA A 74 7.40 -9.84 1.25
N CYS A 75 7.99 -8.93 2.05
CA CYS A 75 7.39 -7.62 2.33
C CYS A 75 7.24 -6.78 1.06
N SER A 76 8.26 -6.75 0.19
CA SER A 76 8.19 -6.07 -1.11
C SER A 76 7.01 -6.60 -1.94
N GLN A 77 6.87 -7.92 -2.10
CA GLN A 77 5.78 -8.51 -2.89
C GLN A 77 4.40 -8.17 -2.32
N ARG A 78 4.21 -8.32 -1.00
CA ARG A 78 2.95 -7.96 -0.33
C ARG A 78 2.61 -6.49 -0.58
N LEU A 79 3.60 -5.62 -0.58
CA LEU A 79 3.44 -4.19 -0.81
C LEU A 79 3.00 -3.89 -2.26
N HIS A 80 3.57 -4.54 -3.28
CA HIS A 80 3.14 -4.36 -4.68
C HIS A 80 1.65 -4.63 -4.87
N VAL A 81 1.11 -5.66 -4.23
CA VAL A 81 -0.30 -6.06 -4.33
C VAL A 81 -1.27 -5.02 -3.74
N LEU A 82 -0.81 -4.17 -2.83
CA LEU A 82 -1.65 -3.13 -2.20
C LEU A 82 -1.85 -1.89 -3.07
N PHE A 83 -1.17 -1.79 -4.22
CA PHE A 83 -1.36 -0.70 -5.16
C PHE A 83 -2.36 -1.10 -6.25
N LYS A 84 -3.12 -0.12 -6.75
CA LYS A 84 -4.21 -0.35 -7.71
C LYS A 84 -3.75 -1.04 -9.01
N GLU A 85 -2.53 -0.78 -9.45
CA GLU A 85 -1.93 -1.37 -10.65
C GLU A 85 -1.32 -2.77 -10.40
N GLY A 86 -1.45 -3.30 -9.18
CA GLY A 86 -0.78 -4.53 -8.75
C GLY A 86 0.74 -4.38 -8.59
N THR A 87 1.24 -3.14 -8.70
CA THR A 87 2.65 -2.81 -8.52
C THR A 87 2.82 -1.45 -7.84
N ALA A 88 3.88 -1.32 -7.03
CA ALA A 88 4.25 -0.07 -6.41
C ALA A 88 4.67 0.99 -7.45
N PRO A 89 4.46 2.30 -7.15
CA PRO A 89 5.00 3.38 -7.95
C PRO A 89 6.50 3.19 -8.16
N ARG A 90 6.99 3.53 -9.36
CA ARG A 90 8.38 3.30 -9.77
C ARG A 90 9.40 3.76 -8.73
N ASP A 91 9.26 4.97 -8.18
CA ASP A 91 10.15 5.51 -7.14
C ASP A 91 10.27 4.59 -5.91
N LEU A 92 9.16 3.95 -5.52
CA LEU A 92 9.12 3.01 -4.39
C LEU A 92 9.64 1.64 -4.81
N ALA A 93 9.29 1.15 -6.00
CA ALA A 93 9.79 -0.11 -6.53
C ALA A 93 11.32 -0.10 -6.65
N ASP A 94 11.90 0.97 -7.20
CA ASP A 94 13.34 1.14 -7.36
C ASP A 94 14.04 1.19 -5.99
N ALA A 95 13.44 1.88 -5.00
CA ALA A 95 13.98 1.93 -3.65
C ALA A 95 13.90 0.58 -2.91
N LEU A 96 12.82 -0.20 -3.12
CA LEU A 96 12.69 -1.56 -2.59
C LEU A 96 13.76 -2.48 -3.18
N GLU A 97 13.97 -2.41 -4.49
CA GLU A 97 14.96 -3.20 -5.18
C GLU A 97 16.38 -2.84 -4.73
N ALA A 98 16.69 -1.56 -4.58
CA ALA A 98 17.99 -1.11 -4.06
C ALA A 98 18.29 -1.74 -2.69
N VAL A 99 17.35 -1.69 -1.76
CA VAL A 99 17.50 -2.31 -0.43
C VAL A 99 17.65 -3.83 -0.51
N PHE A 100 16.89 -4.49 -1.39
CA PHE A 100 17.03 -5.93 -1.60
C PHE A 100 18.42 -6.29 -2.15
N GLN A 101 18.95 -5.52 -3.10
CA GLN A 101 20.29 -5.73 -3.64
C GLN A 101 21.37 -5.55 -2.57
N PHE A 102 21.25 -4.56 -1.68
CA PHE A 102 22.17 -4.45 -0.53
C PHE A 102 22.13 -5.68 0.38
N ALA A 103 20.94 -6.20 0.66
CA ALA A 103 20.79 -7.39 1.48
C ALA A 103 21.40 -8.62 0.79
N ARG A 104 21.20 -8.74 -0.52
CA ARG A 104 21.79 -9.78 -1.35
C ARG A 104 23.32 -9.71 -1.38
N GLN A 105 23.90 -8.55 -1.63
CA GLN A 105 25.36 -8.36 -1.62
C GLN A 105 25.97 -8.73 -0.27
N ARG A 106 25.30 -8.42 0.85
CA ARG A 106 25.77 -8.85 2.17
C ARG A 106 25.67 -10.35 2.39
N LYS A 107 24.61 -10.99 1.89
CA LYS A 107 24.49 -12.45 1.87
C LYS A 107 25.61 -13.09 1.05
N ASP A 108 25.91 -12.54 -0.12
CA ASP A 108 26.91 -13.07 -1.05
C ASP A 108 28.36 -12.66 -0.67
N ASN A 109 28.55 -11.98 0.47
CA ASN A 109 29.82 -11.45 0.96
C ASN A 109 30.58 -10.56 -0.05
N SER A 110 29.85 -9.90 -0.95
CA SER A 110 30.37 -9.08 -2.05
C SER A 110 30.22 -7.57 -1.80
N MET A 111 30.40 -7.14 -0.55
CA MET A 111 30.11 -5.76 -0.13
C MET A 111 31.27 -4.82 -0.43
N PRO A 112 31.01 -3.59 -0.90
CA PRO A 112 32.02 -2.56 -1.05
C PRO A 112 32.48 -2.00 0.31
N ALA A 113 33.59 -1.27 0.32
CA ALA A 113 34.21 -0.75 1.55
C ALA A 113 33.31 0.25 2.30
N ASP A 114 32.47 0.98 1.58
CA ASP A 114 31.53 2.00 2.04
C ASP A 114 30.09 1.48 2.24
N TRP A 115 29.90 0.15 2.23
CA TRP A 115 28.58 -0.50 2.30
C TRP A 115 27.66 0.05 3.40
N SER A 116 28.21 0.38 4.58
CA SER A 116 27.38 0.90 5.68
C SER A 116 26.77 2.27 5.37
N GLU A 117 27.50 3.13 4.66
CA GLU A 117 27.00 4.44 4.26
C GLU A 117 25.97 4.31 3.14
N GLU A 118 26.27 3.49 2.13
CA GLU A 118 25.36 3.20 1.03
C GLU A 118 24.04 2.58 1.53
N GLN A 119 24.10 1.63 2.46
CA GLN A 119 22.93 1.03 3.07
C GLN A 119 22.07 2.09 3.80
N ARG A 120 22.69 2.99 4.57
CA ARG A 120 21.97 4.08 5.25
C ARG A 120 21.29 5.01 4.25
N ASN A 121 21.95 5.33 3.15
CA ASN A 121 21.42 6.17 2.08
C ASN A 121 20.27 5.48 1.35
N SER A 122 20.37 4.17 1.11
CA SER A 122 19.31 3.36 0.54
C SER A 122 18.08 3.30 1.44
N VAL A 123 18.26 3.05 2.74
CA VAL A 123 17.16 3.07 3.73
C VAL A 123 16.53 4.46 3.86
N ARG A 124 17.32 5.53 3.75
CA ARG A 124 16.79 6.91 3.72
C ARG A 124 15.93 7.13 2.47
N SER A 125 16.40 6.69 1.31
CA SER A 125 15.68 6.80 0.04
C SER A 125 14.38 5.99 0.07
N LEU A 126 14.41 4.77 0.64
CA LEU A 126 13.23 3.95 0.86
C LEU A 126 12.20 4.66 1.74
N ARG A 127 12.61 5.25 2.87
CA ARG A 127 11.69 6.02 3.74
C ARG A 127 11.06 7.21 3.01
N GLN A 128 11.83 7.92 2.20
CA GLN A 128 11.32 9.03 1.40
C GLN A 128 10.32 8.54 0.34
N ALA A 129 10.61 7.43 -0.34
CA ALA A 129 9.72 6.85 -1.34
C ALA A 129 8.41 6.33 -0.72
N MET A 130 8.50 5.65 0.44
CA MET A 130 7.34 5.23 1.23
C MET A 130 6.46 6.43 1.59
N SER A 131 7.06 7.49 2.15
CA SER A 131 6.36 8.73 2.50
C SER A 131 5.63 9.36 1.30
N LYS A 132 6.32 9.45 0.14
CA LYS A 132 5.71 9.97 -1.10
C LYS A 132 4.57 9.09 -1.61
N SER A 133 4.69 7.77 -1.49
CA SER A 133 3.71 6.82 -2.00
C SER A 133 2.39 6.81 -1.23
N LEU A 134 2.39 7.25 0.04
CA LEU A 134 1.17 7.34 0.86
C LEU A 134 0.17 8.37 0.34
N ASN A 135 0.64 9.37 -0.40
CA ASN A 135 -0.18 10.46 -0.94
C ASN A 135 -0.60 10.22 -2.40
N ARG A 136 -0.18 9.10 -3.01
CA ARG A 136 -0.51 8.74 -4.40
C ARG A 136 -1.58 7.64 -4.39
N ASP A 137 -2.86 8.00 -4.24
CA ASP A 137 -4.10 7.20 -4.51
C ASP A 137 -5.38 8.03 -4.30
#